data_AF-A0A920UKM0-F1
#
_entry.id   AF-A0A920UKM0-F1
#
_cell.length_a   1.000
_cell.length_b   1.000
_cell.length_c   1.000
_cell.angle_alpha   90.00
_cell.angle_beta   90.00
_cell.angle_gamma   90.00
#
_symmetry.space_group_name_H-M   'P 1'
#
loop_
_entity.id
_entity.type
_entity.pdbx_description
1 polymer ?
#
loop_
_entity_poly.entity_id
_entity_poly.type
_entity_poly.pdbx_seq_one_letter_code
_entity_poly.pdbx_strand_id
1 'polypeptide(L)'
;MEINQRKSGNIGGAMDLAIGAKKLIIAMEHTDKKGNIKLVKNCSLPIRGPKCVNTIVTDVAVIEIIDESMVLKEILPGWEIKDVQEITEPKLIIDKNLKEIQL
;
A
#
# COMPACT_ATOMS: atom_id res chain seq x y z
N MET A 1 -3.83 19.49 -13.29
CA MET A 1 -2.41 19.08 -13.31
C MET A 1 -2.31 17.95 -14.32
N GLU A 2 -1.88 18.27 -15.54
CA GLU A 2 -1.80 17.31 -16.65
C GLU A 2 -0.69 16.28 -16.38
N ILE A 3 -1.07 15.01 -16.34
CA ILE A 3 -0.14 13.91 -16.28
C ILE A 3 0.29 13.65 -17.72
N ASN A 4 1.53 14.03 -18.04
CA ASN A 4 2.14 13.87 -19.35
C ASN A 4 2.08 12.39 -19.78
N GLN A 5 1.31 12.08 -20.82
CA GLN A 5 1.11 10.72 -21.32
C GLN A 5 2.42 10.17 -21.91
N ARG A 6 3.20 9.48 -21.06
CA ARG A 6 4.30 8.64 -21.55
C ARG A 6 3.70 7.47 -22.33
N LYS A 7 4.18 7.31 -23.57
CA LYS A 7 3.79 6.29 -24.56
C LYS A 7 3.45 4.95 -23.91
N SER A 8 2.22 4.52 -24.21
CA SER A 8 1.59 3.27 -23.79
C SER A 8 2.46 2.07 -24.15
N GLY A 9 3.05 1.44 -23.13
CA GLY A 9 3.53 0.07 -23.24
C GLY A 9 2.31 -0.85 -23.30
N ASN A 10 2.27 -1.67 -24.34
CA ASN A 10 1.30 -2.73 -24.63
C ASN A 10 0.85 -3.48 -23.38
N ILE A 11 -0.41 -3.96 -23.39
CA ILE A 11 -1.03 -4.93 -22.47
C ILE A 11 0.02 -5.62 -21.59
N GLY A 12 0.27 -5.07 -20.41
CA GLY A 12 1.28 -5.58 -19.49
C GLY A 12 0.64 -6.56 -18.52
N GLY A 13 1.38 -7.61 -18.14
CA GLY A 13 0.90 -8.66 -17.22
C GLY A 13 0.59 -8.20 -15.78
N ALA A 14 0.70 -6.91 -15.48
CA ALA A 14 0.33 -6.37 -14.18
C ALA A 14 -1.18 -6.55 -13.89
N MET A 15 -2.02 -6.49 -14.93
CA MET A 15 -3.46 -6.72 -14.78
C MET A 15 -3.76 -8.22 -14.56
N ASP A 16 -3.08 -9.09 -15.30
CA ASP A 16 -3.19 -10.55 -15.12
C ASP A 16 -2.72 -10.97 -13.71
N LEU A 17 -1.64 -10.38 -13.20
CA LEU A 17 -1.18 -10.61 -11.82
C LEU A 17 -2.19 -10.12 -10.79
N ALA A 18 -2.77 -8.93 -11.00
CA ALA A 18 -3.75 -8.37 -10.09
C ALA A 18 -5.00 -9.23 -9.95
N ILE A 19 -5.38 -9.96 -11.01
CA ILE A 19 -6.58 -10.81 -11.02
C ILE A 19 -6.26 -12.27 -10.67
N GLY A 20 -5.13 -12.79 -11.16
CA GLY A 20 -4.81 -14.22 -11.12
C GLY A 20 -3.92 -14.66 -9.96
N ALA A 21 -3.29 -13.75 -9.23
CA ALA A 21 -2.43 -14.12 -8.11
C ALA A 21 -3.25 -14.57 -6.89
N LYS A 22 -2.86 -15.70 -6.28
CA LYS A 22 -3.44 -16.15 -5.00
C LYS A 22 -3.17 -15.17 -3.85
N LYS A 23 -2.01 -14.51 -3.89
CA LYS A 23 -1.62 -13.46 -2.95
C LYS A 23 -0.89 -12.36 -3.71
N LEU A 24 -1.44 -11.14 -3.71
CA LEU A 24 -0.84 -9.96 -4.31
C LEU A 24 -0.21 -9.09 -3.22
N ILE A 25 1.11 -8.92 -3.33
CA ILE A 25 1.91 -8.11 -2.41
C ILE A 25 2.44 -6.91 -3.18
N ILE A 26 2.22 -5.71 -2.65
CA ILE A 26 2.75 -4.47 -3.20
C ILE A 26 3.93 -4.03 -2.35
N ALA A 27 5.08 -3.85 -2.99
CA ALA A 27 6.24 -3.21 -2.38
C ALA A 27 6.37 -1.78 -2.93
N MET A 28 6.33 -0.77 -2.05
CA MET A 28 6.44 0.63 -2.45
C MET A 28 6.88 1.54 -1.29
N GLU A 29 7.45 2.70 -1.59
CA GLU A 29 7.58 3.78 -0.58
C GLU A 29 6.20 4.22 -0.07
N HIS A 30 6.11 4.51 1.23
CA HIS A 30 4.85 4.83 1.91
C HIS A 30 4.27 6.17 1.44
N THR A 31 5.14 7.17 1.26
CA THR A 31 4.83 8.47 0.66
C THR A 31 5.50 8.60 -0.70
N ASP A 32 5.10 9.59 -1.50
CA ASP A 32 5.86 9.95 -2.70
C ASP A 32 7.08 10.84 -2.35
N LYS A 33 7.89 11.20 -3.36
CA LYS A 33 9.08 12.06 -3.21
C LYS A 33 8.79 13.48 -2.70
N LYS A 34 7.52 13.91 -2.69
CA LYS A 34 7.07 15.20 -2.17
C LYS A 34 6.42 15.08 -0.80
N GLY A 35 6.36 13.87 -0.23
CA GLY A 35 5.71 13.58 1.05
C GLY A 35 4.20 13.40 0.95
N ASN A 36 3.62 13.28 -0.25
CA ASN A 36 2.17 13.05 -0.36
C ASN A 36 1.81 11.62 0.04
N ILE A 37 0.68 11.48 0.74
CA ILE A 37 0.12 10.19 1.15
C ILE A 37 -0.30 9.38 -0.08
N LYS A 38 0.15 8.13 -0.17
CA LYS A 38 -0.21 7.20 -1.26
C LYS A 38 -1.29 6.20 -0.86
N LEU A 39 -1.37 5.88 0.44
CA LEU A 39 -2.41 5.02 1.00
C LEU A 39 -3.63 5.88 1.32
N VAL A 40 -4.54 5.97 0.35
CA VAL A 40 -5.71 6.86 0.36
C VAL A 40 -7.01 6.07 0.42
N LYS A 41 -8.11 6.70 0.87
CA LYS A 41 -9.43 6.05 0.89
C LYS A 41 -9.98 5.82 -0.51
N ASN A 42 -9.68 6.74 -1.44
CA ASN A 42 -10.13 6.67 -2.83
C ASN A 42 -8.97 6.98 -3.77
N CYS A 43 -8.66 6.06 -4.69
CA CYS A 43 -7.63 6.29 -5.69
C CYS A 43 -8.09 7.35 -6.69
N SER A 44 -7.25 8.37 -6.92
CA SER A 44 -7.46 9.38 -7.96
C SER A 44 -6.96 8.93 -9.34
N LEU A 45 -6.13 7.89 -9.37
CA LEU A 45 -5.59 7.28 -10.58
C LEU A 45 -6.46 6.10 -11.02
N PRO A 46 -6.46 5.75 -12.32
CA PRO A 46 -7.19 4.59 -12.82
C PRO A 46 -6.82 3.31 -12.07
N ILE A 47 -7.83 2.65 -11.50
CA ILE A 47 -7.67 1.41 -10.74
C ILE A 47 -7.29 0.28 -11.70
N ARG A 48 -6.22 -0.45 -11.40
CA ARG A 48 -5.76 -1.61 -12.19
C ARG A 48 -6.56 -2.89 -11.89
N GLY A 49 -7.02 -3.04 -10.65
CA GLY A 49 -7.88 -4.14 -10.19
C GLY A 49 -8.50 -3.78 -8.84
N PRO A 50 -9.83 -3.88 -8.67
CA PRO A 50 -10.47 -3.58 -7.39
C PRO A 50 -10.20 -4.70 -6.38
N LYS A 51 -9.99 -4.34 -5.11
CA LYS A 51 -9.91 -5.27 -3.96
C LYS A 51 -8.95 -6.46 -4.15
N CYS A 52 -7.88 -6.27 -4.93
CA CYS A 52 -6.95 -7.35 -5.28
C CYS A 52 -5.71 -7.47 -4.39
N VAL A 53 -5.36 -6.41 -3.67
CA VAL A 53 -4.14 -6.36 -2.84
C VAL A 53 -4.39 -7.08 -1.51
N ASN A 54 -3.48 -7.96 -1.12
CA ASN A 54 -3.52 -8.64 0.18
C ASN A 54 -2.57 -8.02 1.20
N THR A 55 -1.39 -7.59 0.75
CA THR A 55 -0.35 -7.04 1.63
C THR A 55 0.34 -5.88 0.95
N ILE A 56 0.64 -4.85 1.72
CA ILE A 56 1.43 -3.69 1.33
C ILE A 56 2.65 -3.67 2.25
N VAL A 57 3.84 -3.72 1.65
CA VAL A 57 5.11 -3.59 2.32
C VAL A 57 5.71 -2.26 1.91
N THR A 58 6.05 -1.43 2.89
CA THR A 58 6.69 -0.15 2.66
C THR A 58 8.02 -0.06 3.39
N ASP A 59 8.71 1.05 3.16
CA ASP A 59 9.91 1.48 3.86
C ASP A 59 9.72 1.69 5.37
N VAL A 60 8.48 1.73 5.87
CA VAL A 60 8.17 2.01 7.29
C VAL A 60 7.20 1.03 7.94
N ALA A 61 6.45 0.24 7.17
CA ALA A 61 5.41 -0.64 7.71
C ALA A 61 5.05 -1.81 6.80
N VAL A 62 4.51 -2.88 7.39
CA VAL A 62 3.79 -3.95 6.70
C VAL A 62 2.32 -3.88 7.09
N ILE A 63 1.46 -3.80 6.08
CA ILE A 63 0.01 -3.66 6.23
C ILE A 63 -0.67 -4.79 5.47
N GLU A 64 -1.57 -5.52 6.12
CA GLU A 64 -2.43 -6.51 5.48
C GLU A 64 -3.84 -5.97 5.27
N ILE A 65 -4.48 -6.40 4.19
CA ILE A 65 -5.88 -6.09 3.92
C ILE A 65 -6.72 -7.31 4.32
N ILE A 66 -7.52 -7.15 5.37
CA ILE A 66 -8.41 -8.19 5.90
C ILE A 66 -9.82 -7.61 5.93
N ASP A 67 -10.77 -8.24 5.23
CA ASP A 67 -12.16 -7.79 5.14
C ASP A 67 -12.27 -6.28 4.79
N GLU A 68 -11.50 -5.85 3.78
CA GLU A 68 -11.40 -4.46 3.30
C GLU A 68 -10.83 -3.45 4.31
N SER A 69 -10.36 -3.93 5.45
CA SER A 69 -9.70 -3.12 6.48
C SER A 69 -8.18 -3.22 6.38
N MET A 70 -7.49 -2.11 6.62
CA MET A 70 -6.03 -2.05 6.65
C MET A 70 -5.53 -2.35 8.06
N VAL A 71 -4.86 -3.49 8.22
CA VAL A 71 -4.33 -3.98 9.49
C VAL A 71 -2.82 -3.77 9.52
N LEU A 72 -2.32 -2.98 10.45
CA LEU A 72 -0.88 -2.76 10.66
C LEU A 72 -0.29 -3.99 11.35
N LYS A 73 0.58 -4.72 10.63
CA LYS A 73 1.18 -5.98 11.07
C LYS A 73 2.61 -5.81 11.57
N GLU A 74 3.39 -4.98 10.88
CA GLU A 74 4.77 -4.69 11.27
C GLU A 74 5.08 -3.21 11.08
N ILE A 75 6.01 -2.69 11.89
CA ILE A 75 6.49 -1.31 11.83
C ILE A 75 8.02 -1.30 11.84
N LEU A 76 8.64 -0.37 11.13
CA LEU A 76 10.09 -0.23 11.14
C LEU A 76 10.57 0.16 12.56
N PRO A 77 11.68 -0.43 13.06
CA PRO A 77 12.28 0.01 14.32
C PRO A 77 12.47 1.53 14.39
N GLY A 78 12.06 2.14 15.50
CA GLY A 78 12.14 3.59 15.72
C GLY A 78 10.98 4.42 15.16
N TRP A 79 9.99 3.80 14.51
CA TRP A 79 8.72 4.44 14.14
C TRP A 79 7.63 4.13 15.16
N GLU A 80 6.76 5.09 15.45
CA GLU A 80 5.57 4.85 16.26
C GLU A 80 4.34 4.60 15.40
N ILE A 81 3.35 3.90 15.98
CA ILE A 81 2.05 3.66 15.34
C ILE A 81 1.40 4.97 14.87
N LYS A 82 1.54 6.02 15.68
CA LYS A 82 1.00 7.35 15.39
C LYS A 82 1.61 7.95 14.14
N ASP A 83 2.93 7.83 13.97
CA ASP A 83 3.65 8.36 12.82
C ASP A 83 3.18 7.69 11.53
N VAL A 84 3.04 6.36 11.53
CA VAL A 84 2.53 5.61 10.37
C VAL A 84 1.09 6.00 10.05
N GLN A 85 0.26 6.20 11.07
CA GLN A 85 -1.13 6.66 10.88
C GLN A 85 -1.20 8.08 10.32
N GLU A 86 -0.28 8.99 10.66
CA GLU A 86 -0.28 10.36 10.13
C GLU A 86 -0.01 10.42 8.63
N ILE A 87 0.74 9.45 8.10
CA ILE A 87 1.06 9.31 6.66
C ILE A 87 0.18 8.26 5.94
N THR A 88 -0.89 7.79 6.59
CA THR A 88 -1.90 6.88 6.03
C THR A 88 -3.30 7.48 6.17
N GLU A 89 -4.04 7.66 5.08
CA GLU A 89 -5.36 8.30 5.17
C GLU A 89 -6.47 7.36 5.75
N PRO A 90 -6.56 6.07 5.36
CA PRO A 90 -7.43 5.13 6.06
C PRO A 90 -7.00 4.92 7.51
N LYS A 91 -7.98 4.73 8.39
CA LYS A 91 -7.70 4.35 9.77
C LYS A 91 -7.11 2.93 9.80
N LEU A 92 -5.93 2.79 10.39
CA LEU A 92 -5.28 1.51 10.60
C LEU A 92 -5.89 0.79 11.80
N ILE A 93 -6.14 -0.51 11.62
CA ILE A 93 -6.40 -1.42 12.72
C ILE A 93 -5.07 -1.96 13.19
N ILE A 94 -4.78 -1.86 14.49
CA ILE A 94 -3.52 -2.35 15.04
C ILE A 94 -3.65 -3.84 15.35
N ASP A 95 -2.77 -4.65 14.79
CA ASP A 95 -2.74 -6.07 15.11
C ASP A 95 -2.33 -6.27 16.57
N LYS A 96 -2.95 -7.24 17.24
CA LYS A 96 -2.62 -7.59 18.63
C LYS A 96 -1.18 -8.11 18.78
N ASN A 97 -0.61 -8.63 17.70
CA ASN A 97 0.76 -9.14 17.62
C ASN A 97 1.63 -8.24 16.74
N LEU A 98 1.34 -6.93 16.70
CA LEU A 98 2.21 -5.96 16.05
C LEU A 98 3.65 -6.16 16.53
N LYS A 99 4.58 -6.23 15.58
CA LYS A 99 6.00 -6.43 15.84
C LYS A 99 6.83 -5.47 15.00
N GLU A 100 8.09 -5.32 15.37
CA GLU A 100 9.04 -4.61 14.52
C GLU A 100 9.44 -5.46 13.31
N ILE A 101 9.71 -4.79 12.18
CA ILE A 101 10.28 -5.40 10.99
C ILE A 101 11.68 -5.94 11.36
N GLN A 102 11.93 -7.20 11.00
CA GLN A 102 13.24 -7.85 11.17
C GLN A 102 14.05 -7.66 9.89
N LEU A 103 15.22 -7.04 10.01
CA LEU A 103 16.19 -6.82 8.93
C LEU A 103 17.19 -7.97 8.83
#